data_AF-A0A351ZWC6-F1
#
_entry.id   AF-A0A351ZWC6-F1
#
_cell.length_a   1.000
_cell.length_b   1.000
_cell.length_c   1.000
_cell.angle_alpha   90.00
_cell.angle_beta   90.00
_cell.angle_gamma   90.00
#
_symmetry.space_group_name_H-M   'P 1'
#
loop_
_entity.id
_entity.type
_entity.pdbx_description
1 polymer ?
#
loop_
_entity_poly.entity_id
_entity_poly.type
_entity_poly.pdbx_seq_one_letter_code
_entity_poly.pdbx_strand_id
1 'polypeptide(L)' 'AVNIGGASGNFELNVFKPVIIYNVLQSARLLADTCTMFTEHCAVGIPPPVQRLDYYNRNTLMLVTALNPH' A
#
# COMPACT_ATOMS: atom_id res chain seq x y z
N ALA A 1 14.66 1.72 13.56
CA ALA A 1 16.07 2.10 13.27
C ALA A 1 16.18 3.57 12.86
N VAL A 2 15.55 4.01 11.76
CA VAL A 2 15.64 5.40 11.26
C VAL A 2 15.22 6.44 12.30
N ASN A 3 14.03 6.32 12.91
CA ASN A 3 13.56 7.27 13.94
C ASN A 3 14.49 7.35 15.15
N ILE A 4 14.98 6.20 15.64
CA ILE A 4 15.92 6.16 16.78
C ILE A 4 17.25 6.82 16.40
N GLY A 5 17.85 6.43 15.26
CA GLY A 5 19.10 7.04 14.79
C GLY A 5 18.98 8.54 14.50
N GLY A 6 17.81 9.00 14.03
CA GLY A 6 17.54 10.42 13.80
C GLY A 6 17.49 11.23 15.10
N ALA A 7 16.90 10.67 16.16
CA ALA A 7 16.81 11.30 17.47
C ALA A 7 18.13 11.26 18.26
N SER A 8 19.03 10.32 17.98
CA SER A 8 20.30 10.14 18.70
C SER A 8 21.48 10.99 18.16
N GLY A 9 21.22 12.17 17.59
CA GLY A 9 22.28 13.12 17.23
C GLY A 9 22.88 13.79 18.47
N ASN A 10 24.19 14.09 18.47
CA ASN A 10 24.84 14.77 19.58
C ASN A 10 25.56 16.03 19.08
N PHE A 11 25.14 17.19 19.57
CA PHE A 11 25.66 18.50 19.18
C PHE A 11 25.73 18.71 17.66
N GLU A 12 26.91 18.98 17.11
CA GLU A 12 27.12 19.37 15.71
C GLU A 12 26.99 18.19 14.72
N LEU A 13 26.96 16.94 15.21
CA LEU A 13 27.00 15.77 14.33
C LEU A 13 26.09 14.62 14.77
N ASN A 14 25.47 13.98 13.78
CA ASN A 14 24.78 12.71 13.95
C ASN A 14 25.64 11.59 13.34
N VAL A 15 26.18 10.71 14.19
CA VAL A 15 27.04 9.57 13.81
C VAL A 15 26.26 8.33 13.35
N PHE A 16 24.93 8.33 13.49
CA PHE A 16 24.05 7.22 13.08
C PHE A 16 23.64 7.27 11.60
N LYS A 17 24.09 8.29 10.85
CA LYS A 17 23.79 8.46 9.42
C LYS A 17 23.99 7.18 8.58
N PRO A 18 25.06 6.36 8.76
CA PRO A 18 25.23 5.13 7.99
C PRO A 18 24.09 4.10 8.20
N VAL A 19 23.63 3.94 9.44
CA VAL A 19 22.52 3.03 9.75
C VAL A 19 21.20 3.57 9.22
N ILE A 20 20.98 4.88 9.31
CA ILE A 20 19.78 5.54 8.79
C ILE A 20 19.68 5.33 7.27
N ILE A 21 20.73 5.67 6.51
CA ILE A 21 20.69 5.57 5.05
C ILE A 21 20.57 4.12 4.57
N TYR A 22 21.25 3.18 5.24
CA TYR A 22 21.12 1.75 4.94
C TYR A 22 19.67 1.29 5.08
N ASN A 23 19.01 1.60 6.19
CA ASN A 23 17.63 1.18 6.43
C ASN A 23 16.66 1.82 5.44
N VAL A 24 16.84 3.11 5.11
CA VAL A 24 15.99 3.80 4.12
C VAL A 24 16.12 3.15 2.74
N LEU A 25 17.35 2.93 2.26
CA LEU A 25 17.59 2.34 0.94
C LEU A 25 17.12 0.89 0.88
N GLN A 26 17.36 0.11 1.94
CA GLN A 26 16.86 -1.26 2.03
C GLN A 26 15.33 -1.31 1.99
N SER A 27 14.64 -0.46 2.76
CA SER A 27 13.17 -0.39 2.72
C SER A 27 12.65 0.00 1.35
N ALA A 28 13.27 0.99 0.69
CA ALA A 28 12.88 1.40 -0.66
C ALA A 28 13.04 0.25 -1.67
N ARG A 29 14.15 -0.50 -1.59
CA ARG A 29 14.39 -1.68 -2.44
C ARG A 29 13.32 -2.75 -2.21
N LEU A 30 13.07 -3.11 -0.95
CA LEU A 30 12.07 -4.12 -0.61
C LEU A 30 10.67 -3.73 -1.08
N LEU A 31 10.28 -2.47 -0.92
CA LEU A 31 8.99 -1.98 -1.42
C LEU A 31 8.91 -2.06 -2.95
N ALA A 32 9.95 -1.64 -3.67
CA ALA A 32 9.98 -1.72 -5.13
C ALA A 32 9.86 -3.17 -5.63
N ASP A 33 10.63 -4.08 -5.03
CA ASP A 33 10.60 -5.50 -5.38
C ASP A 33 9.24 -6.11 -5.04
N THR A 34 8.68 -5.79 -3.88
CA THR A 34 7.35 -6.28 -3.45
C THR A 34 6.24 -5.80 -4.39
N CYS A 35 6.24 -4.52 -4.78
CA CYS A 35 5.27 -3.99 -5.73
C CYS A 35 5.35 -4.72 -7.07
N THR A 36 6.56 -4.94 -7.59
CA THR A 36 6.78 -5.65 -8.85
C THR A 36 6.26 -7.09 -8.76
N MET A 37 6.68 -7.82 -7.73
CA MET A 37 6.27 -9.21 -7.51
C MET A 37 4.76 -9.34 -7.25
N PHE A 38 4.16 -8.40 -6.52
CA PHE A 38 2.71 -8.37 -6.28
C PHE A 38 1.95 -8.16 -7.58
N THR A 39 2.42 -7.24 -8.45
CA THR A 39 1.81 -7.03 -9.75
C THR A 39 1.91 -8.28 -10.61
N GLU A 40 3.11 -8.85 -10.77
CA GLU A 40 3.38 -9.99 -11.67
C GLU A 40 2.71 -11.29 -11.21
N HIS A 41 2.71 -11.55 -9.90
CA HIS A 41 2.27 -12.84 -9.36
C HIS A 41 0.91 -12.82 -8.67
N CYS A 42 0.30 -11.64 -8.50
CA CYS A 42 -1.02 -11.54 -7.90
C CYS A 42 -1.94 -10.63 -8.72
N ALA A 43 -1.68 -9.32 -8.73
CA ALA A 43 -2.67 -8.32 -9.15
C ALA A 43 -3.20 -8.53 -10.57
N VAL A 44 -2.33 -8.82 -11.54
CA VAL A 44 -2.74 -9.03 -12.95
C VAL A 44 -3.58 -10.30 -13.15
N GLY A 45 -3.45 -11.27 -12.24
CA GLY A 45 -4.10 -12.57 -12.34
C GLY A 45 -5.41 -12.69 -11.59
N ILE A 46 -5.92 -11.64 -10.92
CA ILE A 46 -7.14 -11.71 -10.11
C ILE A 46 -8.38 -11.64 -11.02
N PRO A 47 -9.16 -12.73 -11.17
CA PRO A 47 -10.42 -12.66 -11.90
C PRO A 47 -11.52 -12.06 -11.02
N PRO A 48 -12.42 -11.22 -11.56
CA PRO A 48 -13.58 -10.76 -10.81
C PRO A 48 -14.59 -11.91 -10.62
N PRO A 49 -15.17 -12.07 -9.42
CA PRO A 49 -16.24 -13.05 -9.18
C PRO A 49 -17.58 -12.52 -9.71
N VAL A 50 -17.72 -12.44 -11.04
CA VAL A 50 -18.80 -11.73 -11.75
C VAL A 50 -20.20 -12.12 -11.26
N GLN A 51 -20.47 -13.41 -11.08
CA GLN A 51 -21.79 -13.90 -10.62
C GLN A 51 -22.16 -13.36 -9.24
N ARG A 52 -21.20 -13.32 -8.32
CA ARG A 52 -21.40 -12.82 -6.95
C ARG A 52 -21.52 -11.30 -6.95
N LEU A 53 -20.77 -10.60 -7.80
CA LEU A 53 -20.88 -9.15 -7.99
C LEU A 53 -22.25 -8.75 -8.53
N ASP A 54 -22.77 -9.44 -9.55
CA ASP A 54 -24.10 -9.18 -10.13
C ASP A 54 -25.21 -9.41 -9.10
N TYR A 55 -25.11 -10.49 -8.30
CA TYR A 55 -26.03 -10.74 -7.20
C TYR A 55 -26.09 -9.55 -6.22
N TYR A 56 -24.96 -9.06 -5.73
CA TYR A 56 -24.96 -7.94 -4.80
C TYR A 56 -25.39 -6.62 -5.45
N ASN A 57 -25.04 -6.40 -6.71
CA ASN A 57 -25.48 -5.22 -7.46
C ASN A 57 -27.01 -5.17 -7.56
N ARG A 58 -27.66 -6.27 -7.92
CA ARG A 58 -29.12 -6.33 -8.08
C ARG A 58 -29.89 -6.27 -6.76
N ASN A 59 -29.28 -6.71 -5.66
CA ASN A 59 -29.93 -6.82 -4.35
C ASN A 59 -29.52 -5.72 -3.36
N THR A 60 -28.77 -4.71 -3.80
CA THR A 60 -28.40 -3.59 -2.92
C THR A 60 -29.55 -2.60 -2.76
N LEU A 61 -29.77 -2.16 -1.52
CA LEU A 61 -30.74 -1.11 -1.21
C LEU A 61 -30.35 0.26 -1.80
N MET A 62 -29.07 0.44 -2.17
CA MET A 62 -28.57 1.69 -2.74
C MET A 62 -29.16 2.00 -4.13
N LEU A 63 -29.73 1.00 -4.82
CA LEU A 63 -30.45 1.21 -6.09
C LEU A 63 -31.66 2.14 -5.94
N VAL A 64 -32.15 2.36 -4.71
CA VAL A 64 -33.24 3.31 -4.43
C VAL A 64 -32.90 4.74 -4.85
N THR A 65 -31.63 5.11 -4.91
CA THR A 65 -31.20 6.44 -5.38
C THR A 65 -31.47 6.66 -6.87
N ALA A 66 -31.39 5.60 -7.68
CA ALA A 66 -31.76 5.66 -9.10
C ALA A 66 -33.28 5.79 -9.31
N LEU A 67 -34.09 5.48 -8.29
CA LEU A 67 -35.54 5.66 -8.30
C LEU A 67 -35.98 7.07 -7.87
N ASN A 68 -35.04 7.97 -7.55
CA ASN A 68 -35.34 9.39 -7.32
C ASN A 68 -34.94 10.21 -8.57
N PRO A 69 -35.85 10.43 -9.54
CA PRO A 69 -35.57 11.18 -10.76
C PRO A 69 -35.49 12.71 -10.54
N HIS A 70 -35.62 13.20 -9.30
CA HIS A 70 -35.62 14.61 -8.93
C HIS A 70 -34.68 14.91 -7.74
#